data_AF-A0A5B0N719-F1
#
_entry.id   AF-A0A5B0N719-F1
#
_cell.length_a   1.000
_cell.length_b   1.000
_cell.length_c   1.000
_cell.angle_alpha   90.00
_cell.angle_beta   90.00
_cell.angle_gamma   90.00
#
_symmetry.space_group_name_H-M   'P 1'
#
loop_
_entity.id
_entity.type
_entity.pdbx_description
1 polymer ?
#
loop_
_entity_poly.entity_id
_entity_poly.type
_entity_poly.pdbx_seq_one_letter_code
_entity_poly.pdbx_strand_id
1 'polypeptide(L)'
;MFALESLSLNNETYKNSLLVKKACRFLLDRQMDDGGWGESFKSCEQGVYIHHQTSQVFQTAWAVLALLAAKYPEPEPIQRACRLIISRQTADGQWLDGAIEGVFNKTTSVTYPHYKFAWSISALGKAHKRFPDVQW
;
A
#
# COMPACT_ATOMS: atom_id res chain seq x y z
N MET A 1 -3.15 2.27 -5.97
CA MET A 1 -1.90 3.03 -6.19
C MET A 1 -1.94 3.81 -7.50
N PHE A 2 -1.81 3.16 -8.66
CA PHE A 2 -1.70 3.83 -9.98
C PHE A 2 -2.73 4.92 -10.26
N ALA A 3 -4.02 4.67 -9.96
CA ALA A 3 -5.07 5.67 -10.17
C ALA A 3 -4.86 6.96 -9.36
N LEU A 4 -4.44 6.84 -8.10
CA LEU A 4 -4.18 8.00 -7.23
C LEU A 4 -2.91 8.75 -7.64
N GLU A 5 -1.89 8.04 -8.14
CA GLU A 5 -0.71 8.68 -8.73
C GLU A 5 -1.07 9.47 -9.99
N SER A 6 -1.84 8.86 -10.90
CA SER A 6 -2.30 9.52 -12.13
C SER A 6 -3.15 10.76 -11.84
N LEU A 7 -4.11 10.67 -10.92
CA LEU A 7 -4.91 11.82 -10.48
C LEU A 7 -4.01 12.92 -9.88
N SER A 8 -3.01 12.56 -9.07
CA SER A 8 -2.06 13.53 -8.54
C SER A 8 -1.26 14.26 -9.62
N LEU A 9 -0.94 13.62 -10.75
CA LEU A 9 -0.26 14.27 -11.87
C LEU A 9 -1.14 15.35 -12.53
N ASN A 10 -2.47 15.19 -12.45
CA ASN A 10 -3.46 16.16 -12.90
C ASN A 10 -3.85 17.17 -11.81
N ASN A 11 -3.06 17.29 -10.74
CA ASN A 11 -3.34 18.14 -9.57
C ASN A 11 -4.63 17.80 -8.82
N GLU A 12 -5.16 16.59 -9.00
CA GLU A 12 -6.25 16.07 -8.17
C GLU A 12 -5.68 15.40 -6.92
N THR A 13 -6.13 15.87 -5.76
CA THR A 13 -5.64 15.47 -4.44
C THR A 13 -6.81 15.32 -3.47
N TYR A 14 -6.54 14.85 -2.25
CA TYR A 14 -7.55 14.69 -1.22
C TYR A 14 -8.27 16.01 -0.91
N LYS A 15 -7.60 17.16 -1.04
CA LYS A 15 -8.18 18.48 -0.74
C LYS A 15 -9.27 18.88 -1.73
N ASN A 16 -9.11 18.56 -3.02
CA ASN A 16 -9.89 19.15 -4.12
C ASN A 16 -10.65 18.14 -5.00
N SER A 17 -10.46 16.83 -4.84
CA SER A 17 -11.14 15.83 -5.67
C SER A 17 -11.99 14.86 -4.84
N LEU A 18 -13.29 14.76 -5.18
CA LEU A 18 -14.20 13.78 -4.60
C LEU A 18 -13.80 12.34 -4.93
N LEU A 19 -13.21 12.12 -6.11
CA LEU A 19 -12.72 10.80 -6.53
C LEU A 19 -11.55 10.36 -5.67
N VAL A 20 -10.58 11.27 -5.43
CA VAL A 20 -9.44 11.00 -4.55
C VAL A 20 -9.91 10.71 -3.13
N LYS A 21 -10.85 11.49 -2.59
CA LYS A 21 -11.43 11.24 -1.25
C LYS A 21 -12.05 9.84 -1.14
N LYS A 22 -12.84 9.44 -2.14
CA LYS A 22 -13.45 8.10 -2.19
C LYS A 22 -12.39 6.99 -2.26
N ALA A 23 -11.36 7.16 -3.08
CA ALA A 23 -10.27 6.19 -3.19
C ALA A 23 -9.46 6.08 -1.89
N CYS A 24 -9.14 7.20 -1.22
CA CYS A 24 -8.50 7.18 0.10
C CYS A 24 -9.39 6.47 1.13
N ARG A 25 -10.69 6.79 1.17
CA ARG A 25 -11.62 6.15 2.10
C ARG A 25 -11.69 4.64 1.89
N PHE A 26 -11.75 4.18 0.64
CA PHE A 26 -11.72 2.76 0.29
C PHE A 26 -10.50 2.03 0.89
N LEU A 27 -9.31 2.64 0.80
CA LEU A 27 -8.10 2.09 1.42
C LEU A 27 -8.20 2.10 2.95
N LEU A 28 -8.55 3.24 3.54
CA LEU A 28 -8.59 3.39 5.00
C LEU A 28 -9.59 2.46 5.68
N ASP A 29 -10.75 2.20 5.04
CA ASP A 29 -11.74 1.23 5.51
C ASP A 29 -11.23 -0.23 5.53
N ARG A 30 -10.06 -0.49 4.94
CA ARG A 30 -9.46 -1.82 4.78
C ARG A 30 -8.09 -1.94 5.44
N GLN A 31 -7.64 -0.91 6.17
CA GLN A 31 -6.44 -1.03 6.98
C GLN A 31 -6.70 -2.03 8.11
N MET A 32 -5.82 -3.01 8.24
CA MET A 32 -5.93 -4.05 9.26
C MET A 32 -5.42 -3.53 10.62
N ASP A 33 -5.70 -4.27 11.70
CA ASP A 33 -5.32 -3.89 13.07
C ASP A 33 -3.81 -3.74 13.25
N ASP A 34 -3.01 -4.51 12.51
CA ASP A 34 -1.56 -4.41 12.50
C ASP A 34 -1.02 -3.19 11.74
N GLY A 35 -1.89 -2.43 11.06
CA GLY A 35 -1.55 -1.24 10.28
C GLY A 35 -1.32 -1.52 8.79
N GLY A 36 -1.41 -2.77 8.34
CA GLY A 36 -1.18 -3.15 6.96
C GLY A 36 -2.42 -3.29 6.10
N TRP A 37 -2.20 -3.69 4.85
CA TRP A 37 -3.23 -4.11 3.89
C TRP A 37 -2.94 -5.50 3.37
N GLY A 38 -4.00 -6.29 3.19
CA GLY A 38 -3.94 -7.65 2.68
C GLY A 38 -5.15 -7.95 1.81
N GLU A 39 -4.94 -8.16 0.51
CA GLU A 39 -5.95 -8.59 -0.46
C GLU A 39 -5.64 -10.01 -0.94
N SER A 40 -6.66 -10.86 -0.93
CA SER A 40 -6.60 -12.23 -1.44
C SER A 40 -6.62 -12.25 -2.97
N PHE A 41 -5.92 -13.22 -3.56
CA PHE A 41 -5.99 -13.50 -5.00
C PHE A 41 -7.44 -13.67 -5.52
N LYS A 42 -8.34 -14.21 -4.69
CA LYS A 42 -9.77 -14.36 -5.04
C LYS A 42 -10.43 -13.04 -5.43
N SER A 43 -9.89 -11.91 -4.99
CA SER A 43 -10.38 -10.59 -5.38
C SER A 43 -10.27 -10.35 -6.88
N CYS A 44 -9.21 -10.90 -7.49
CA CYS A 44 -9.03 -10.87 -8.93
C CYS A 44 -10.09 -11.71 -9.63
N GLU A 45 -10.36 -12.92 -9.16
CA GLU A 45 -11.36 -13.83 -9.73
C GLU A 45 -12.79 -13.27 -9.63
N GLN A 46 -13.15 -12.71 -8.48
CA GLN A 46 -14.52 -12.27 -8.18
C GLN A 46 -14.79 -10.79 -8.52
N GLY A 47 -13.74 -10.01 -8.79
CA GLY A 47 -13.88 -8.58 -9.11
C GLY A 47 -14.32 -7.71 -7.93
N VAL A 48 -14.16 -8.19 -6.69
CA VAL A 48 -14.47 -7.48 -5.45
C VAL A 48 -13.32 -7.64 -4.47
N TYR A 49 -13.10 -6.67 -3.59
CA TYR A 49 -12.01 -6.75 -2.61
C TYR A 49 -12.32 -7.82 -1.55
N ILE A 50 -11.45 -8.81 -1.43
CA ILE A 50 -11.52 -9.87 -0.43
C ILE A 50 -10.28 -9.77 0.43
N HIS A 51 -10.47 -9.58 1.75
CA HIS A 51 -9.36 -9.52 2.68
C HIS A 51 -8.55 -10.82 2.66
N HIS A 52 -7.23 -10.68 2.64
CA HIS A 52 -6.32 -11.75 2.98
C HIS A 52 -6.35 -11.98 4.50
N GLN A 53 -5.98 -13.19 4.95
CA GLN A 53 -5.96 -13.53 6.39
C GLN A 53 -4.97 -12.68 7.19
N THR A 54 -3.91 -12.20 6.52
CA THR A 54 -2.85 -11.36 7.09
C THR A 54 -2.51 -10.24 6.12
N SER A 55 -2.03 -9.11 6.63
CA SER A 55 -1.52 -8.03 5.80
C SER A 55 -0.27 -8.45 5.03
N GLN A 56 -0.09 -7.93 3.82
CA GLN A 56 1.03 -8.21 2.94
C GLN A 56 1.93 -6.98 2.84
N VAL A 57 3.25 -7.18 2.93
CA VAL A 57 4.22 -6.06 2.94
C VAL A 57 4.10 -5.23 1.65
N PHE A 58 4.08 -5.89 0.49
CA PHE A 58 4.02 -5.20 -0.81
C PHE A 58 2.70 -4.44 -1.01
N GLN A 59 1.55 -5.01 -0.59
CA GLN A 59 0.25 -4.33 -0.69
C GLN A 59 0.15 -3.17 0.30
N THR A 60 0.72 -3.33 1.50
CA THR A 60 0.86 -2.24 2.48
C THR A 60 1.69 -1.09 1.90
N ALA A 61 2.80 -1.40 1.22
CA ALA A 61 3.61 -0.40 0.53
C ALA A 61 2.83 0.32 -0.58
N TRP A 62 2.01 -0.40 -1.37
CA TRP A 62 1.13 0.22 -2.36
C TRP A 62 0.09 1.17 -1.76
N ALA A 63 -0.49 0.82 -0.61
CA ALA A 63 -1.43 1.68 0.10
C ALA A 63 -0.75 2.96 0.60
N VAL A 64 0.45 2.86 1.17
CA VAL A 64 1.29 4.01 1.57
C VAL A 64 1.55 4.93 0.37
N LEU A 65 2.05 4.38 -0.73
CA LEU A 65 2.33 5.15 -1.94
C LEU A 65 1.08 5.86 -2.48
N ALA A 66 -0.06 5.17 -2.48
CA ALA A 66 -1.33 5.72 -2.92
C ALA A 66 -1.80 6.89 -2.05
N LEU A 67 -1.73 6.75 -0.71
CA LEU A 67 -2.14 7.80 0.24
C LEU A 67 -1.20 9.00 0.20
N LEU A 68 0.12 8.77 0.01
CA LEU A 68 1.10 9.83 -0.18
C LEU A 68 0.84 10.60 -1.48
N ALA A 69 0.58 9.91 -2.60
CA ALA A 69 0.24 10.53 -3.88
C ALA A 69 -1.04 11.38 -3.75
N ALA A 70 -2.03 10.89 -3.03
CA ALA A 70 -3.27 11.62 -2.76
C ALA A 70 -3.07 12.88 -1.88
N LYS A 71 -1.89 13.08 -1.29
CA LYS A 71 -1.64 14.09 -0.24
C LYS A 71 -2.65 13.96 0.91
N TYR A 72 -2.91 12.73 1.34
CA TYR A 72 -3.81 12.46 2.46
C TYR A 72 -3.34 13.23 3.72
N PRO A 73 -4.23 13.93 4.43
CA PRO A 73 -3.83 14.87 5.48
C PRO A 73 -3.38 14.20 6.77
N GLU A 74 -4.01 13.08 7.16
CA GLU A 74 -3.72 12.44 8.44
C GLU A 74 -2.50 11.52 8.33
N PRO A 75 -1.46 11.72 9.17
CA PRO A 75 -0.24 10.95 9.07
C PRO A 75 -0.37 9.53 9.66
N GLU A 76 -1.26 9.34 10.63
CA GLU A 76 -1.34 8.14 11.45
C GLU A 76 -1.52 6.83 10.66
N PRO A 77 -2.43 6.74 9.67
CA PRO A 77 -2.61 5.50 8.91
C PRO A 77 -1.36 5.13 8.12
N ILE A 78 -0.66 6.13 7.56
CA ILE A 78 0.59 5.94 6.82
C ILE A 78 1.70 5.52 7.79
N GLN A 79 1.76 6.13 8.98
CA GLN A 79 2.79 5.82 9.96
C GLN A 79 2.68 4.39 10.49
N ARG A 80 1.47 3.93 10.82
CA ARG A 80 1.22 2.54 11.22
C ARG A 80 1.67 1.55 10.15
N ALA A 81 1.36 1.84 8.90
CA ALA A 81 1.77 1.04 7.76
C ALA A 81 3.30 0.96 7.59
N CYS A 82 3.99 2.09 7.72
CA CYS A 82 5.45 2.14 7.65
C CYS A 82 6.11 1.39 8.83
N ARG A 83 5.59 1.52 10.05
CA ARG A 83 6.06 0.75 11.21
C ARG A 83 5.89 -0.75 11.01
N LEU A 84 4.76 -1.18 10.44
CA LEU A 84 4.56 -2.58 10.06
C LEU A 84 5.64 -3.05 9.07
N ILE A 85 5.84 -2.30 7.98
CA ILE A 85 6.85 -2.64 6.96
C ILE A 85 8.22 -2.77 7.63
N ILE A 86 8.63 -1.80 8.45
CA ILE A 86 9.93 -1.84 9.16
C ILE A 86 10.02 -3.03 10.11
N SER A 87 8.98 -3.29 10.90
CA SER A 87 8.96 -4.40 11.87
C SER A 87 9.09 -5.78 11.22
N ARG A 88 8.77 -5.89 9.92
CA ARG A 88 8.87 -7.12 9.14
C ARG A 88 10.15 -7.21 8.30
N GLN A 89 11.01 -6.20 8.36
CA GLN A 89 12.32 -6.26 7.75
C GLN A 89 13.22 -7.20 8.57
N THR A 90 13.87 -8.13 7.88
CA THR A 90 14.81 -9.08 8.51
C THR A 90 16.18 -8.42 8.74
N ALA A 91 17.05 -9.08 9.49
CA ALA A 91 18.37 -8.57 9.85
C ALA A 91 19.29 -8.30 8.64
N ASP A 92 19.11 -9.04 7.54
CA ASP A 92 19.79 -8.85 6.26
C ASP A 92 19.09 -7.84 5.33
N GLY A 93 18.06 -7.14 5.82
CA GLY A 93 17.40 -6.04 5.13
C GLY A 93 16.32 -6.46 4.13
N GLN A 94 16.01 -7.75 4.02
CA GLN A 94 14.94 -8.25 3.15
C GLN A 94 13.58 -8.27 3.86
N TRP A 95 12.56 -8.60 3.08
CA TRP A 95 11.25 -8.99 3.58
C TRP A 95 10.98 -10.43 3.14
N LEU A 96 10.27 -11.19 4.00
CA LEU A 96 9.87 -12.55 3.68
C LEU A 96 8.78 -12.55 2.60
N ASP A 97 8.71 -13.63 1.85
CA ASP A 97 7.67 -13.82 0.84
C ASP A 97 6.29 -13.90 1.52
N GLY A 98 5.30 -13.30 0.87
CA GLY A 98 3.92 -13.28 1.33
C GLY A 98 2.99 -14.06 0.41
N ALA A 99 1.76 -13.57 0.30
CA ALA A 99 0.82 -14.02 -0.72
C ALA A 99 1.32 -13.68 -2.13
N ILE A 100 0.85 -14.45 -3.11
CA ILE A 100 1.20 -14.24 -4.52
C ILE A 100 0.76 -12.84 -4.99
N GLU A 101 1.64 -12.14 -5.70
CA GLU A 101 1.49 -10.70 -5.96
C GLU A 101 0.78 -10.41 -7.27
N GLY A 102 1.11 -11.19 -8.30
CA GLY A 102 0.70 -10.95 -9.67
C GLY A 102 -0.47 -11.80 -10.11
N VAL A 103 -1.27 -11.24 -11.00
CA VAL A 103 -2.35 -11.95 -11.71
C VAL A 103 -2.34 -11.60 -13.18
N PHE A 104 -2.60 -12.59 -14.03
CA PHE A 104 -2.92 -12.42 -15.43
C PHE A 104 -4.27 -13.07 -15.74
N ASN A 105 -5.07 -12.40 -16.58
CA ASN A 105 -6.39 -12.87 -17.02
C ASN A 105 -7.31 -13.36 -15.89
N LYS A 106 -7.29 -12.67 -14.73
CA LYS A 106 -8.11 -12.92 -13.53
C LYS A 106 -7.80 -14.21 -12.75
N THR A 107 -7.43 -15.29 -13.43
CA THR A 107 -7.40 -16.63 -12.86
C THR A 107 -6.01 -17.23 -12.71
N THR A 108 -4.98 -16.61 -13.30
CA THR A 108 -3.64 -17.18 -13.23
C THR A 108 -2.68 -16.27 -12.49
N SER A 109 -2.05 -16.82 -11.47
CA SER A 109 -1.16 -16.09 -10.58
C SER A 109 0.28 -16.16 -11.04
N VAL A 110 1.06 -15.10 -10.79
CA VAL A 110 2.48 -15.03 -11.11
C VAL A 110 3.23 -14.38 -9.95
N THR A 111 4.39 -14.92 -9.61
CA THR A 111 5.25 -14.39 -8.54
C THR A 111 6.10 -13.24 -9.04
N TYR A 112 6.20 -12.17 -8.26
CA TYR A 112 7.12 -11.05 -8.50
C TYR A 112 8.08 -10.86 -7.32
N PRO A 113 9.19 -11.64 -7.23
CA PRO A 113 10.06 -11.67 -6.05
C PRO A 113 10.65 -10.32 -5.65
N HIS A 114 10.81 -9.39 -6.61
CA HIS A 114 11.36 -8.07 -6.37
C HIS A 114 10.37 -7.07 -5.77
N TYR A 115 9.05 -7.34 -5.79
CA TYR A 115 8.03 -6.39 -5.32
C TYR A 115 8.19 -6.06 -3.83
N LYS A 116 8.54 -7.06 -3.02
CA LYS A 116 8.79 -6.87 -1.58
C LYS A 116 9.94 -5.92 -1.27
N PHE A 117 10.87 -5.73 -2.21
CA PHE A 117 11.97 -4.76 -2.06
C PHE A 117 11.60 -3.42 -2.67
N ALA A 118 11.26 -3.39 -3.96
CA ALA A 118 11.07 -2.17 -4.72
C ALA A 118 9.97 -1.28 -4.11
N TRP A 119 8.85 -1.87 -3.73
CA TRP A 119 7.74 -1.12 -3.17
C TRP A 119 7.99 -0.70 -1.73
N SER A 120 8.55 -1.56 -0.89
CA SER A 120 8.86 -1.24 0.52
C SER A 120 9.87 -0.10 0.61
N ILE A 121 10.97 -0.17 -0.15
CA ILE A 121 11.99 0.88 -0.17
C ILE A 121 11.40 2.20 -0.69
N SER A 122 10.63 2.16 -1.77
CA SER A 122 9.97 3.35 -2.33
C SER A 122 8.98 3.99 -1.35
N ALA A 123 8.14 3.17 -0.71
CA ALA A 123 7.16 3.61 0.26
C ALA A 123 7.81 4.28 1.47
N LEU A 124 8.79 3.62 2.09
CA LEU A 124 9.52 4.14 3.25
C LEU A 124 10.30 5.42 2.91
N GLY A 125 10.99 5.46 1.77
CA GLY A 125 11.75 6.64 1.34
C GLY A 125 10.83 7.85 1.09
N LYS A 126 9.69 7.65 0.43
CA LYS A 126 8.71 8.73 0.21
C LYS A 126 8.00 9.15 1.50
N ALA A 127 7.72 8.21 2.41
CA ALA A 127 7.14 8.52 3.71
C ALA A 127 8.09 9.34 4.58
N HIS A 128 9.37 8.96 4.66
CA HIS A 128 10.40 9.71 5.37
C HIS A 128 10.56 11.14 4.81
N LYS A 129 10.56 11.31 3.48
CA LYS A 129 10.57 12.64 2.86
C LYS A 129 9.34 13.49 3.22
N ARG A 130 8.18 12.87 3.40
CA ARG A 130 6.92 13.55 3.75
C ARG A 130 6.82 13.90 5.23
N PHE A 131 7.44 13.09 6.09
CA PHE A 131 7.39 13.17 7.55
C PHE A 131 8.81 13.10 8.14
N PRO A 132 9.62 14.17 7.97
CA PRO A 132 11.03 14.15 8.37
C PRO A 132 11.22 14.04 9.88
N ASP A 133 10.26 14.53 10.67
CA ASP A 133 10.35 14.58 12.14
C ASP A 133 9.90 13.28 12.83
N VAL A 134 9.42 12.30 12.06
CA VAL A 134 8.94 11.02 12.61
C VAL A 134 10.12 10.08 12.80
N GLN A 135 10.34 9.66 14.04
CA GLN A 135 11.20 8.51 14.33
C GLN A 135 10.41 7.23 14.06
N TRP A 136 10.96 6.43 13.16
CA TRP A 136 10.34 5.21 12.63
C TRP A 136 10.63 3.98 13.48
#